data_AF-A0A4Y2JA65-F1
#
_entry.id   AF-A0A4Y2JA65-F1
#
_cell.length_a   1.000
_cell.length_b   1.000
_cell.length_c   1.000
_cell.angle_alpha   90.00
_cell.angle_beta   90.00
_cell.angle_gamma   90.00
#
_symmetry.space_group_name_H-M   'P 1'
#
loop_
_entity.id
_entity.type
_entity.pdbx_description
1 polymer ?
#
loop_
_entity_poly.entity_id
_entity_poly.type
_entity_poly.pdbx_seq_one_letter_code
_entity_poly.pdbx_strand_id
1 'polypeptide(L)'
;MLREVESRVIAESNEAGEDVPVVNTVFRCDRHSEQRRYNVPIANEIAMVFVNSNGKPPFERNIRVYPLNPENPQQPFININILSPNLDPMAYLTFFHYGEPDWQPNWRCESYQVAQGNQSRVNVTMVQYKLALTAVIDDFNPIISAGKLTEHWIVDSYLQVEANNLNFSRTHQQQLRTELYQELADRNSSNLVLII
;
A
#
# COMPACT_ATOMS: atom_id res chain seq x y z
N MET A 1 -12.00 15.65 -21.21
CA MET A 1 -10.89 16.00 -20.30
C MET A 1 -9.51 15.73 -20.90
N LEU A 2 -8.97 14.50 -20.97
CA LEU A 2 -7.58 14.31 -21.45
C LEU A 2 -7.33 14.83 -22.88
N ARG A 3 -8.27 14.56 -23.80
CA ARG A 3 -8.18 14.99 -25.21
C ARG A 3 -8.19 16.52 -25.41
N GLU A 4 -8.89 17.24 -24.53
CA GLU A 4 -8.95 18.72 -24.59
C GLU A 4 -7.65 19.34 -24.10
N VAL A 5 -7.02 18.73 -23.09
CA VAL A 5 -5.71 19.14 -22.57
C VAL A 5 -4.61 18.86 -23.60
N GLU A 6 -4.62 17.67 -24.22
CA GLU A 6 -3.70 17.32 -25.32
C GLU A 6 -3.79 18.33 -26.47
N SER A 7 -5.01 18.70 -26.87
CA SER A 7 -5.24 19.64 -27.97
C SER A 7 -4.70 21.05 -27.67
N ARG A 8 -4.78 21.49 -26.40
CA ARG A 8 -4.24 22.79 -25.97
C ARG A 8 -2.72 22.79 -25.93
N VAL A 9 -2.10 21.74 -25.38
CA VAL A 9 -0.65 21.62 -25.29
C VAL A 9 0.00 21.51 -26.68
N ILE A 10 -0.64 20.82 -27.63
CA ILE A 10 -0.17 20.74 -29.02
C ILE A 10 -0.25 22.12 -29.71
N ALA A 11 -1.32 22.88 -29.46
CA ALA A 11 -1.46 24.23 -30.02
C ALA A 11 -0.40 25.19 -29.47
N GLU A 12 -0.17 25.17 -28.14
CA GLU A 12 0.83 25.99 -27.47
C GLU A 12 2.27 25.66 -27.92
N SER A 13 2.58 24.38 -28.14
CA SER A 13 3.91 23.96 -28.64
C SER A 13 4.14 24.33 -30.11
N ASN A 14 3.10 24.28 -30.95
CA ASN A 14 3.17 24.71 -32.35
C ASN A 14 3.40 26.23 -32.46
N GLU A 15 2.89 27.02 -31.51
CA GLU A 15 3.11 28.46 -31.44
C GLU A 15 4.51 28.82 -30.91
N ALA A 16 5.05 28.03 -29.98
CA ALA A 16 6.38 28.24 -29.39
C ALA A 16 7.54 27.71 -30.26
N GLY A 17 7.26 26.88 -31.27
CA GLY A 17 8.28 26.28 -32.14
C GLY A 17 9.16 25.22 -31.45
N GLU A 18 8.75 24.75 -30.28
CA GLU A 18 9.40 23.67 -29.53
C GLU A 18 8.77 22.32 -29.90
N ASP A 19 9.63 21.31 -30.12
CA ASP A 19 9.17 19.95 -30.43
C ASP A 19 8.59 19.30 -29.18
N VAL A 20 7.33 18.84 -29.25
CA VAL A 20 6.67 18.20 -28.11
C VAL A 20 7.38 16.88 -27.82
N PRO A 21 8.00 16.69 -26.63
CA PRO A 21 8.61 15.41 -26.31
C PRO A 21 7.51 14.34 -26.25
N VAL A 22 7.52 13.43 -27.22
CA VAL A 22 6.58 12.31 -27.28
C VAL A 22 6.95 11.31 -26.18
N VAL A 23 6.31 11.45 -25.02
CA VAL A 23 6.42 10.48 -23.93
C VAL A 23 5.50 9.31 -24.22
N ASN A 24 6.06 8.22 -24.74
CA ASN A 24 5.32 7.00 -25.00
C ASN A 24 5.22 6.18 -23.69
N THR A 25 4.05 6.15 -23.05
CA THR A 25 3.80 5.24 -21.92
C THR A 25 3.53 3.84 -22.47
N VAL A 26 4.59 3.04 -22.64
CA VAL A 26 4.45 1.66 -23.13
C VAL A 26 4.16 0.73 -21.95
N PHE A 27 2.91 0.30 -21.80
CA PHE A 27 2.62 -0.90 -21.02
C PHE A 27 3.23 -2.10 -21.74
N ARG A 28 4.35 -2.61 -21.24
CA ARG A 28 4.93 -3.87 -21.73
C ARG A 28 4.04 -5.03 -21.25
N CYS A 29 2.95 -5.26 -21.98
CA CYS A 29 2.14 -6.46 -21.86
C CYS A 29 2.79 -7.54 -22.73
N ASP A 30 3.68 -8.33 -22.12
CA ASP A 30 4.12 -9.57 -22.73
C ASP A 30 2.89 -10.45 -23.03
N ARG A 31 2.72 -10.88 -24.29
CA ARG A 31 1.49 -11.53 -24.81
C ARG A 31 1.52 -13.06 -24.75
N HIS A 32 2.57 -13.64 -24.17
CA HIS A 32 2.70 -15.10 -24.09
C HIS A 32 2.17 -15.74 -22.79
N SER A 33 1.63 -14.95 -21.85
CA SER A 33 1.10 -15.44 -20.57
C SER A 33 -0.28 -14.85 -20.25
N GLU A 34 -1.30 -15.71 -20.40
CA GLU A 34 -2.71 -15.63 -19.95
C GLU A 34 -3.65 -14.51 -20.46
N GLN A 35 -4.65 -14.94 -21.25
CA GLN A 35 -5.80 -14.19 -21.78
C GLN A 35 -6.88 -13.81 -20.73
N ARG A 36 -6.62 -13.96 -19.43
CA ARG A 36 -7.63 -13.73 -18.37
C ARG A 36 -7.71 -12.30 -17.84
N ARG A 37 -6.97 -11.38 -18.46
CA ARG A 37 -6.84 -9.99 -17.99
C ARG A 37 -8.06 -9.10 -18.25
N TYR A 38 -9.10 -9.61 -18.92
CA TYR A 38 -10.35 -8.90 -19.24
C TYR A 38 -11.59 -9.80 -19.14
N ASN A 39 -11.62 -10.77 -18.23
CA ASN A 39 -12.89 -11.47 -17.98
C ASN A 39 -13.90 -10.48 -17.39
N VAL A 40 -15.12 -10.46 -17.94
CA VAL A 40 -16.24 -9.77 -17.29
C VAL A 40 -16.37 -10.36 -15.88
N PRO A 41 -16.35 -9.52 -14.83
CA PRO A 41 -16.45 -10.02 -13.47
C PRO A 41 -17.76 -10.79 -13.30
N ILE A 42 -17.66 -12.03 -12.84
CA ILE A 42 -18.82 -12.92 -12.61
C ILE A 42 -19.51 -12.58 -11.29
N ALA A 43 -18.78 -11.98 -10.35
CA ALA A 43 -19.25 -11.54 -9.05
C ALA A 43 -19.07 -10.02 -8.89
N ASN A 44 -19.91 -9.42 -8.05
CA ASN A 44 -19.77 -8.00 -7.65
C ASN A 44 -18.86 -7.80 -6.44
N GLU A 45 -18.40 -8.89 -5.83
CA GLU A 45 -17.54 -8.86 -4.65
C GLU A 45 -16.07 -8.64 -5.05
N ILE A 46 -15.35 -7.90 -4.20
CA ILE A 46 -13.92 -7.67 -4.35
C ILE A 46 -13.18 -8.50 -3.31
N ALA A 47 -12.27 -9.33 -3.77
CA ALA A 47 -11.36 -10.09 -2.93
C ALA A 47 -9.94 -9.96 -3.47
N MET A 48 -8.95 -9.88 -2.58
CA MET A 48 -7.55 -9.93 -2.98
C MET A 48 -7.02 -11.35 -2.79
N VAL A 49 -6.44 -11.89 -3.86
CA VAL A 49 -5.83 -13.22 -3.89
C VAL A 49 -4.33 -13.04 -4.08
N PHE A 50 -3.55 -13.62 -3.18
CA PHE A 50 -2.10 -13.67 -3.30
C PHE A 50 -1.61 -15.08 -3.01
N VAL A 51 -0.57 -15.49 -3.71
CA VAL A 51 0.05 -16.80 -3.53
C VAL A 51 1.42 -16.57 -2.92
N ASN A 52 1.62 -17.09 -1.72
CA ASN A 52 2.91 -17.08 -1.04
C ASN A 52 3.11 -18.44 -0.38
N SER A 53 4.33 -18.99 -0.43
CA SER A 53 4.67 -20.27 0.21
C SER A 53 4.34 -20.28 1.70
N ASN A 54 4.37 -19.10 2.33
CA ASN A 54 4.13 -18.93 3.76
C ASN A 54 2.72 -18.37 4.08
N GLY A 55 1.84 -18.21 3.09
CA GLY A 55 0.51 -17.61 3.26
C GLY A 55 0.51 -16.13 3.66
N LYS A 56 1.67 -15.45 3.59
CA LYS A 56 1.81 -14.05 4.00
C LYS A 56 1.48 -13.11 2.85
N PRO A 57 0.80 -11.98 3.14
CA PRO A 57 0.62 -10.93 2.15
C PRO A 57 1.98 -10.40 1.65
N PRO A 58 2.08 -9.99 0.38
CA PRO A 58 3.31 -9.41 -0.16
C PRO A 58 3.62 -8.09 0.53
N PHE A 59 4.85 -7.95 1.03
CA PHE A 59 5.31 -6.74 1.73
C PHE A 59 5.80 -5.66 0.75
N GLU A 60 6.33 -6.09 -0.39
CA GLU A 60 6.64 -5.22 -1.53
C GLU A 60 5.42 -5.16 -2.44
N ARG A 61 5.07 -3.97 -2.91
CA ARG A 61 4.07 -3.79 -3.95
C ARG A 61 4.78 -3.76 -5.30
N ASN A 62 4.11 -4.17 -6.36
CA ASN A 62 4.69 -4.15 -7.72
C ASN A 62 4.64 -2.73 -8.30
N ILE A 63 5.20 -1.75 -7.58
CA ILE A 63 5.31 -0.37 -8.01
C ILE A 63 6.79 0.03 -7.90
N ARG A 64 7.38 0.36 -9.05
CA ARG A 64 8.76 0.82 -9.16
C ARG A 64 8.77 2.26 -9.64
N VAL A 65 9.47 3.12 -8.91
CA VAL A 65 9.66 4.53 -9.24
C VAL A 65 11.06 4.70 -9.80
N TYR A 66 11.16 5.31 -10.97
CA TYR A 66 12.43 5.67 -11.59
C TYR A 66 12.66 7.17 -11.36
N PRO A 67 13.47 7.56 -10.36
CA PRO A 67 13.80 8.97 -10.15
C PRO A 67 14.60 9.52 -11.33
N LEU A 68 14.32 10.76 -11.73
CA LEU A 68 15.07 11.45 -12.80
C LEU A 68 16.55 11.62 -12.44
N ASN A 69 16.85 11.85 -11.17
CA ASN A 69 18.20 11.93 -10.63
C ASN A 69 18.38 10.86 -9.53
N PRO A 70 18.83 9.65 -9.88
CA PRO A 70 19.05 8.60 -8.88
C PRO A 70 20.24 8.94 -7.98
N GLU A 71 20.05 8.87 -6.66
CA GLU A 71 21.14 9.05 -5.68
C GLU A 71 22.24 8.00 -5.85
N ASN A 72 21.85 6.78 -6.24
CA ASN A 72 22.75 5.68 -6.55
C ASN A 72 22.57 5.24 -8.02
N PRO A 73 23.54 5.53 -8.91
CA PRO A 73 23.48 5.12 -10.31
C PRO A 73 23.36 3.60 -10.52
N GLN A 74 23.79 2.78 -9.54
CA GLN A 74 23.68 1.32 -9.59
C GLN A 74 22.28 0.81 -9.23
N GLN A 75 21.45 1.63 -8.59
CA GLN A 75 20.07 1.32 -8.25
C GLN A 75 19.14 2.41 -8.85
N PRO A 76 18.79 2.30 -10.14
CA PRO A 76 18.07 3.34 -10.86
C PRO A 76 16.57 3.40 -10.51
N PHE A 77 16.09 2.56 -9.59
CA PHE A 77 14.69 2.52 -9.20
C PHE A 77 14.50 2.28 -7.70
N ILE A 78 13.41 2.84 -7.19
CA ILE A 78 12.92 2.65 -5.82
C ILE A 78 11.72 1.71 -5.89
N ASN A 79 11.76 0.62 -5.14
CA ASN A 79 10.61 -0.28 -5.00
C ASN A 79 9.72 0.20 -3.85
N ILE A 80 8.44 0.40 -4.11
CA ILE A 80 7.49 0.85 -3.09
C ILE A 80 7.03 -0.34 -2.26
N ASN A 81 7.22 -0.25 -0.94
CA ASN A 81 6.71 -1.22 0.02
C ASN A 81 5.39 -0.73 0.66
N ILE A 82 4.74 -1.59 1.44
CA ILE A 82 3.50 -1.25 2.17
C ILE A 82 3.64 -0.12 3.19
N LEU A 83 4.86 0.20 3.63
CA LEU A 83 5.13 1.22 4.65
C LEU A 83 5.48 2.58 4.01
N SER A 84 5.47 2.66 2.68
CA SER A 84 5.81 3.88 1.97
C SER A 84 4.64 4.87 2.05
N PRO A 85 4.87 6.13 2.44
CA PRO A 85 3.83 7.15 2.44
C PRO A 85 3.26 7.45 1.04
N ASN A 86 3.97 7.06 -0.01
CA ASN A 86 3.54 7.33 -1.37
C ASN A 86 2.68 6.21 -1.96
N LEU A 87 2.49 5.10 -1.24
CA LEU A 87 1.81 3.93 -1.79
C LEU A 87 0.36 4.25 -2.17
N ASP A 88 -0.45 4.67 -1.19
CA ASP A 88 -1.87 4.98 -1.40
C ASP A 88 -2.08 6.18 -2.35
N PRO A 89 -1.36 7.30 -2.22
CA PRO A 89 -1.49 8.43 -3.15
C PRO A 89 -1.18 8.05 -4.60
N MET A 90 -0.25 7.12 -4.83
CA MET A 90 0.08 6.65 -6.18
C MET A 90 -0.91 5.62 -6.72
N ALA A 91 -1.53 4.80 -5.85
CA ALA A 91 -2.50 3.79 -6.25
C ALA A 91 -3.93 4.35 -6.38
N TYR A 92 -4.27 5.35 -5.57
CA TYR A 92 -5.62 5.90 -5.41
C TYR A 92 -5.59 7.43 -5.52
N LEU A 93 -5.09 7.95 -6.64
CA LEU A 93 -4.97 9.40 -6.88
C LEU A 93 -6.29 10.17 -6.65
N THR A 94 -7.43 9.55 -6.95
CA THR A 94 -8.78 10.12 -6.73
C THR A 94 -9.15 10.25 -5.25
N PHE A 95 -8.43 9.62 -4.33
CA PHE A 95 -8.62 9.83 -2.89
C PHE A 95 -7.68 10.90 -2.35
N PHE A 96 -6.48 11.01 -2.91
CA PHE A 96 -5.42 11.90 -2.46
C PHE A 96 -5.12 12.98 -3.51
N HIS A 97 -6.12 13.81 -3.82
CA HIS A 97 -6.01 14.85 -4.86
C HIS A 97 -4.88 15.85 -4.62
N TYR A 98 -4.50 16.06 -3.35
CA TYR A 98 -3.43 16.96 -2.96
C TYR A 98 -2.07 16.26 -2.84
N GLY A 99 -1.99 14.95 -3.12
CA GLY A 99 -0.75 14.18 -2.98
C GLY A 99 -0.25 14.07 -1.54
N GLU A 100 -1.17 14.12 -0.58
CA GLU A 100 -0.86 14.01 0.84
C GLU A 100 -0.21 12.66 1.15
N PRO A 101 0.84 12.61 1.98
CA PRO A 101 1.47 11.35 2.33
C PRO A 101 0.53 10.46 3.16
N ASP A 102 0.51 9.18 2.85
CA ASP A 102 -0.13 8.13 3.64
C ASP A 102 0.58 7.94 5.01
N TRP A 103 0.02 7.07 5.84
CA TRP A 103 0.60 6.68 7.11
C TRP A 103 2.08 6.27 7.00
N GLN A 104 2.86 6.67 8.00
CA GLN A 104 4.29 6.35 8.11
C GLN A 104 4.59 5.70 9.46
N PRO A 105 5.56 4.77 9.51
CA PRO A 105 6.05 4.25 10.78
C PRO A 105 6.50 5.37 11.72
N ASN A 106 6.14 5.25 13.00
CA ASN A 106 6.45 6.25 14.05
C ASN A 106 5.77 7.62 13.86
N TRP A 107 4.70 7.70 13.06
CA TRP A 107 3.86 8.89 13.01
C TRP A 107 3.32 9.19 14.41
N ARG A 108 3.67 10.37 14.96
CA ARG A 108 3.25 10.76 16.30
C ARG A 108 1.86 11.38 16.31
N CYS A 109 1.04 10.97 17.27
CA CYS A 109 -0.22 11.65 17.53
C CYS A 109 0.11 12.94 18.27
N GLU A 110 -0.12 14.10 17.65
CA GLU A 110 -0.03 15.36 18.37
C GLU A 110 -1.10 15.40 19.44
N SER A 111 -0.70 15.60 20.70
CA SER A 111 -1.63 15.65 21.81
C SER A 111 -2.62 16.79 21.61
N TYR A 112 -3.90 16.49 21.50
CA TYR A 112 -4.95 17.50 21.51
C TYR A 112 -4.96 18.18 22.89
N GLN A 113 -4.69 19.49 22.95
CA GLN A 113 -4.46 20.22 24.20
C GLN A 113 -5.63 20.15 25.21
N VAL A 114 -6.84 19.81 24.75
CA VAL A 114 -8.06 19.71 25.59
C VAL A 114 -8.21 18.31 26.23
N ALA A 115 -7.50 17.30 25.73
CA ALA A 115 -7.52 15.95 26.29
C ALA A 115 -6.46 15.82 27.40
N GLN A 116 -6.78 16.33 28.59
CA GLN A 116 -5.98 16.27 29.84
C GLN A 116 -5.75 14.84 30.40
N GLY A 117 -5.96 13.79 29.61
CA GLY A 117 -5.81 12.40 30.06
C GLY A 117 -5.20 11.54 28.96
N ASN A 118 -4.04 10.96 29.26
CA ASN A 118 -3.27 10.01 28.45
C ASN A 118 -2.30 10.61 27.41
N GLN A 119 -1.18 11.13 27.90
CA GLN A 119 0.08 11.25 27.15
C GLN A 119 0.68 9.90 26.68
N SER A 120 -0.04 8.79 26.88
CA SER A 120 0.49 7.43 26.74
C SER A 120 0.50 6.92 25.29
N ARG A 121 -0.27 7.49 24.37
CA ARG A 121 -0.29 7.06 22.96
C ARG A 121 0.57 7.97 22.11
N VAL A 122 1.85 7.64 22.02
CA VAL A 122 2.85 8.44 21.30
C VAL A 122 2.70 8.28 19.78
N ASN A 123 2.30 7.09 19.29
CA ASN A 123 2.28 6.78 17.85
C ASN A 123 0.87 6.39 17.36
N VAL A 124 0.52 6.86 16.15
CA VAL A 124 -0.68 6.45 15.42
C VAL A 124 -0.40 5.12 14.73
N THR A 125 -1.26 4.12 14.93
CA THR A 125 -1.17 2.83 14.21
C THR A 125 -1.77 2.94 12.82
N MET A 126 -1.29 2.13 11.87
CA MET A 126 -1.83 2.09 10.50
C MET A 126 -3.34 1.85 10.48
N VAL A 127 -3.86 0.96 11.34
CA VAL A 127 -5.30 0.69 11.47
C VAL A 127 -6.07 1.94 11.89
N GLN A 128 -5.58 2.66 12.90
CA GLN A 128 -6.24 3.88 13.37
C GLN A 128 -6.29 4.94 12.27
N TYR A 129 -5.20 5.09 11.52
CA TYR A 129 -5.14 6.01 10.39
C TYR A 129 -6.14 5.62 9.28
N LYS A 130 -6.13 4.37 8.81
CA LYS A 130 -7.06 3.91 7.75
C LYS A 130 -8.53 4.03 8.19
N LEU A 131 -8.83 3.74 9.45
CA LEU A 131 -10.19 3.93 10.00
C LEU A 131 -10.59 5.41 10.04
N ALA A 132 -9.67 6.30 10.41
CA ALA A 132 -9.92 7.75 10.42
C ALA A 132 -10.23 8.29 9.02
N LEU A 133 -9.57 7.77 7.97
CA LEU A 133 -9.87 8.11 6.58
C LEU A 133 -11.29 7.71 6.15
N THR A 134 -11.90 6.71 6.79
CA THR A 134 -13.28 6.28 6.54
C THR A 134 -14.29 6.86 7.52
N ALA A 135 -13.86 7.69 8.47
CA ALA A 135 -14.76 8.27 9.44
C ALA A 135 -15.80 9.16 8.73
N VAL A 136 -17.07 8.97 9.09
CA VAL A 136 -18.15 9.81 8.59
C VAL A 136 -18.10 11.12 9.36
N ILE A 137 -17.73 12.17 8.65
CA ILE A 137 -17.79 13.57 9.08
C ILE A 137 -18.87 14.22 8.21
N ASP A 138 -19.50 15.32 8.65
CA ASP A 138 -20.55 16.04 7.92
C ASP A 138 -20.08 16.67 6.57
N ASP A 139 -18.87 16.33 6.10
CA ASP A 139 -18.24 16.80 4.88
C ASP A 139 -18.11 15.69 3.82
N PHE A 140 -17.90 16.10 2.56
CA PHE A 140 -17.63 15.17 1.46
C PHE A 140 -16.32 14.41 1.69
N ASN A 141 -16.42 13.09 1.77
CA ASN A 141 -15.25 12.21 1.84
C ASN A 141 -15.11 11.43 0.51
N PRO A 142 -13.99 11.62 -0.23
CA PRO A 142 -13.79 11.00 -1.53
C PRO A 142 -13.65 9.48 -1.45
N ILE A 143 -13.12 8.96 -0.34
CA ILE A 143 -12.90 7.52 -0.14
C ILE A 143 -14.24 6.81 -0.06
N ILE A 144 -15.18 7.28 0.77
CA ILE A 144 -16.49 6.61 0.93
C ILE A 144 -17.42 6.81 -0.28
N SER A 145 -17.18 7.85 -1.09
CA SER A 145 -18.07 8.25 -2.18
C SER A 145 -17.77 7.55 -3.52
N ALA A 146 -16.67 6.78 -3.62
CA ALA A 146 -16.20 6.22 -4.89
C ALA A 146 -16.72 4.81 -5.23
N GLY A 147 -17.62 4.25 -4.42
CA GLY A 147 -18.29 2.98 -4.70
C GLY A 147 -17.32 1.78 -4.77
N LYS A 148 -17.22 1.12 -5.94
CA LYS A 148 -16.35 -0.06 -6.10
C LYS A 148 -14.87 0.23 -5.84
N LEU A 149 -14.42 1.47 -6.07
CA LEU A 149 -13.05 1.85 -5.75
C LEU A 149 -12.81 1.88 -4.24
N THR A 150 -13.83 2.27 -3.46
CA THR A 150 -13.82 2.21 -1.99
C THR A 150 -13.65 0.78 -1.50
N GLU A 151 -14.43 -0.14 -2.05
CA GLU A 151 -14.34 -1.57 -1.71
C GLU A 151 -12.93 -2.12 -1.97
N HIS A 152 -12.33 -1.77 -3.12
CA HIS A 152 -10.97 -2.16 -3.44
C HIS A 152 -9.96 -1.60 -2.43
N TRP A 153 -10.09 -0.31 -2.11
CA TRP A 153 -9.22 0.34 -1.13
C TRP A 153 -9.37 -0.24 0.28
N ILE A 154 -10.58 -0.62 0.70
CA ILE A 154 -10.81 -1.28 1.99
C ILE A 154 -10.08 -2.62 2.04
N VAL A 155 -10.21 -3.43 1.00
CA VAL A 155 -9.56 -4.75 0.91
C VAL A 155 -8.03 -4.61 0.89
N ASP A 156 -7.50 -3.66 0.13
CA ASP A 156 -6.05 -3.41 0.08
C ASP A 156 -5.54 -2.84 1.42
N SER A 157 -6.25 -1.89 2.02
CA SER A 157 -5.91 -1.33 3.35
C SER A 157 -5.87 -2.41 4.42
N TYR A 158 -6.80 -3.36 4.41
CA TYR A 158 -6.77 -4.51 5.32
C TYR A 158 -5.48 -5.33 5.14
N LEU A 159 -5.06 -5.58 3.90
CA LEU A 159 -3.83 -6.32 3.64
C LEU A 159 -2.57 -5.54 3.96
N GLN A 160 -2.56 -4.22 3.77
CA GLN A 160 -1.47 -3.36 4.23
C GLN A 160 -1.31 -3.46 5.76
N VAL A 161 -2.42 -3.35 6.50
CA VAL A 161 -2.47 -3.51 7.95
C VAL A 161 -1.93 -4.87 8.37
N GLU A 162 -2.42 -5.95 7.76
CA GLU A 162 -2.04 -7.31 8.13
C GLU A 162 -0.57 -7.56 7.83
N ALA A 163 -0.09 -7.11 6.67
CA ALA A 163 1.32 -7.22 6.31
C ALA A 163 2.23 -6.41 7.26
N ASN A 164 1.79 -5.24 7.72
CA ASN A 164 2.49 -4.44 8.73
C ASN A 164 2.53 -5.16 10.09
N ASN A 165 1.40 -5.70 10.55
CA ASN A 165 1.32 -6.46 11.80
C ASN A 165 2.24 -7.69 11.79
N LEU A 166 2.21 -8.47 10.70
CA LEU A 166 3.08 -9.63 10.53
C LEU A 166 4.57 -9.25 10.47
N ASN A 167 4.89 -8.10 9.87
CA ASN A 167 6.24 -7.57 9.85
C ASN A 167 6.70 -7.15 11.27
N PHE A 168 5.82 -6.52 12.04
CA PHE A 168 6.07 -6.17 13.44
C PHE A 168 6.37 -7.42 14.28
N SER A 169 5.52 -8.44 14.22
CA SER A 169 5.75 -9.71 14.94
C SER A 169 7.09 -10.34 14.54
N ARG A 170 7.40 -10.41 13.24
CA ARG A 170 8.66 -10.99 12.75
C ARG A 170 9.89 -10.26 13.30
N THR A 171 9.87 -8.94 13.32
CA THR A 171 11.02 -8.10 13.72
C THR A 171 11.18 -8.00 15.23
N HIS A 172 10.09 -8.10 15.98
CA HIS A 172 10.07 -7.97 17.44
C HIS A 172 9.90 -9.31 18.16
N GLN A 173 10.14 -10.43 17.45
CA GLN A 173 9.92 -11.78 17.97
C GLN A 173 10.72 -12.05 19.25
N GLN A 174 11.94 -11.52 19.38
CA GLN A 174 12.76 -11.63 20.60
C GLN A 174 12.10 -10.95 21.82
N GLN A 175 11.40 -9.84 21.61
CA GLN A 175 10.67 -9.12 22.66
C GLN A 175 9.33 -9.81 22.99
N LEU A 176 8.74 -10.52 22.01
CA LEU A 176 7.47 -11.22 22.13
C LEU A 176 7.54 -12.59 22.82
N ARG A 177 8.57 -12.85 23.64
CA ARG A 177 8.81 -14.12 24.37
C ARG A 177 8.91 -15.34 23.44
N THR A 178 10.04 -15.47 22.77
CA THR A 178 10.47 -16.69 22.06
C THR A 178 10.75 -17.88 22.99
N GLU A 179 11.02 -17.62 24.28
CA GLU A 179 11.30 -18.65 25.29
C GLU A 179 10.16 -19.67 25.42
N LEU A 180 8.90 -19.20 25.39
CA LEU A 180 7.72 -20.08 25.50
C LEU A 180 7.53 -20.99 24.26
N TYR A 181 7.92 -20.49 23.08
CA TYR A 181 7.85 -21.25 21.83
C TYR A 181 9.02 -22.25 21.70
N GLN A 182 10.20 -21.90 22.24
CA GLN A 182 11.32 -22.82 22.35
C GLN A 182 10.92 -24.02 23.22
N GLU A 183 10.33 -23.79 24.41
CA GLU A 183 9.86 -24.87 25.28
C GLU A 183 8.77 -25.74 24.63
N LEU A 184 7.84 -25.15 23.87
CA LEU A 184 6.82 -25.89 23.12
C LEU A 184 7.41 -26.68 21.95
N ALA A 185 8.36 -26.10 21.21
CA ALA A 185 9.08 -26.78 20.13
C ALA A 185 9.94 -27.92 20.67
N ASP A 186 10.61 -27.71 21.80
CA ASP A 186 11.42 -28.71 22.51
C ASP A 186 10.55 -29.82 23.08
N ARG A 187 9.34 -29.52 23.59
CA ARG A 187 8.38 -30.52 24.05
C ARG A 187 7.79 -31.36 22.92
N ASN A 188 7.58 -30.76 21.75
CA ASN A 188 7.10 -31.49 20.57
C ASN A 188 8.21 -32.34 19.91
N SER A 189 9.47 -31.89 19.94
CA SER A 189 10.61 -32.71 19.50
C SER A 189 10.96 -33.82 20.49
N SER A 190 10.72 -33.61 21.79
CA SER A 190 10.90 -34.62 22.85
C SER A 190 9.79 -35.69 22.90
N ASN A 191 8.66 -35.50 22.20
CA ASN A 191 7.55 -36.46 22.15
C ASN A 191 7.69 -37.53 21.06
N LEU A 192 8.84 -37.59 20.37
CA LEU A 192 9.23 -38.72 19.50
C LEU A 192 10.04 -39.76 20.27
N VAL A 193 9.52 -40.22 21.40
CA VAL A 193 9.87 -41.52 21.97
C VAL A 193 8.57 -42.30 22.11
N LEU A 194 8.15 -42.88 20.98
CA LEU A 194 7.15 -43.92 20.96
C LEU A 194 7.81 -45.16 21.59
N ILE A 195 7.57 -45.37 22.89
CA ILE A 195 7.81 -46.68 23.50
C ILE A 195 6.77 -47.62 22.88
N ILE A 196 7.23 -48.49 21.99
CA ILE A 196 6.63 -49.81 21.74
C ILE A 196 7.64 -50.83 22.29
#